data_AF-A0A150KJI1-F1
#
_entry.id   AF-A0A150KJI1-F1
#
_cell.length_a   1.000
_cell.length_b   1.000
_cell.length_c   1.000
_cell.angle_alpha   90.00
_cell.angle_beta   90.00
_cell.angle_gamma   90.00
#
_symmetry.space_group_name_H-M   'P 1'
#
loop_
_entity.id
_entity.type
_entity.pdbx_description
1 polymer ?
#
loop_
_entity_poly.entity_id
_entity_poly.type
_entity_poly.pdbx_seq_one_letter_code
_entity_poly.pdbx_strand_id
1 'polypeptide(L)' 'MKKLYQTMTKIPCHIKTIFGLPNYQNYVAHRKRKHPNEPIMSEKEYYMYALKERYESGKVNRCC' A
#
# COMPACT_ATOMS: atom_id res chain seq x y z
N MET A 1 23.76 17.16 22.19
CA MET A 1 23.11 15.82 22.17
C MET A 1 21.81 15.85 21.36
N LYS A 2 21.87 16.11 20.05
CA LYS A 2 20.68 16.16 19.17
C LYS A 2 20.97 15.49 17.81
N LYS A 3 21.51 14.26 17.84
CA LYS A 3 21.83 13.47 16.63
C LYS A 3 21.35 12.01 16.74
N LEU A 4 20.24 11.77 17.44
CA LEU A 4 19.67 10.42 17.60
C LEU A 4 18.25 10.28 17.05
N TYR A 5 17.57 11.37 16.70
CA TYR A 5 16.18 11.31 16.22
C TYR A 5 16.02 11.34 14.69
N GLN A 6 17.12 11.32 13.93
CA GLN A 6 17.08 11.44 12.46
C GLN A 6 17.09 10.10 11.73
N THR A 7 17.30 8.99 12.44
CA THR A 7 17.34 7.64 11.86
C THR A 7 16.02 6.87 11.99
N MET A 8 15.06 7.38 12.77
CA MET A 8 13.76 6.73 12.98
C MET A 8 12.69 7.14 11.94
N THR A 9 12.94 8.18 11.15
CA THR A 9 11.96 8.69 10.16
C THR A 9 12.00 7.95 8.82
N LYS A 10 12.92 6.98 8.64
CA LYS A 10 13.11 6.25 7.38
C LYS A 10 12.83 4.75 7.43
N ILE A 11 12.22 4.24 8.51
CA ILE A 11 11.74 2.85 8.55
C ILE A 11 10.21 2.79 8.64
N PRO A 12 9.46 3.01 7.55
CA PRO A 12 8.08 2.53 7.44
C PRO A 12 8.00 1.22 6.63
N CYS A 13 9.09 0.44 6.55
CA CYS A 13 9.26 -0.55 5.48
C CYS A 13 8.86 -2.00 5.81
N HIS A 14 8.74 -2.42 7.08
CA HIS A 14 8.52 -3.86 7.35
C HIS A 14 7.21 -4.22 8.03
N ILE A 15 6.67 -3.38 8.91
CA ILE A 15 5.47 -3.73 9.67
C ILE A 15 4.25 -3.91 8.74
N LYS A 16 4.07 -3.01 7.75
CA LYS A 16 2.97 -3.11 6.78
C LYS A 16 3.07 -4.39 5.93
N THR A 17 4.27 -4.77 5.50
CA THR A 17 4.50 -6.01 4.75
C THR A 17 4.24 -7.25 5.60
N ILE A 18 4.66 -7.26 6.88
CA ILE A 18 4.40 -8.36 7.82
C ILE A 18 2.89 -8.57 8.01
N PHE A 19 2.10 -7.48 8.05
CA PHE A 19 0.64 -7.55 8.13
C PHE A 19 -0.05 -7.72 6.76
N GLY A 20 0.71 -7.94 5.68
CA GLY A 20 0.15 -8.14 4.33
C GLY A 20 -0.52 -6.90 3.72
N LEU A 21 -0.25 -5.71 4.27
CA LEU A 21 -0.73 -4.43 3.77
C LEU A 21 0.11 -3.97 2.57
N PRO A 22 -0.52 -3.68 1.43
CA PRO A 22 0.23 -3.30 0.23
C PRO A 22 0.84 -1.90 0.36
N ASN A 23 2.05 -1.71 -0.19
CA ASN A 23 2.76 -0.43 -0.09
C ASN A 23 2.12 0.64 -1.02
N TYR A 24 1.59 1.71 -0.42
CA TYR A 24 0.96 2.81 -1.14
C TYR A 24 1.89 3.50 -2.16
N GLN A 25 3.18 3.68 -1.85
CA GLN A 25 4.12 4.31 -2.78
C GLN A 25 4.32 3.47 -4.05
N ASN A 26 4.36 2.14 -3.90
CA ASN A 26 4.43 1.23 -5.04
C ASN A 26 3.16 1.29 -5.89
N TYR A 27 1.98 1.42 -5.26
CA TYR A 27 0.71 1.66 -5.96
C TYR A 27 0.74 2.96 -6.76
N VAL A 28 1.16 4.08 -6.15
CA VAL A 28 1.26 5.38 -6.84
C VAL A 28 2.22 5.30 -8.02
N ALA A 29 3.41 4.72 -7.83
CA ALA A 29 4.39 4.55 -8.90
C ALA A 29 3.85 3.68 -10.05
N HIS A 30 3.13 2.59 -9.72
CA HIS A 30 2.48 1.73 -10.70
C HIS A 30 1.40 2.49 -11.48
N ARG A 31 0.53 3.23 -10.79
CA ARG A 31 -0.57 3.99 -11.40
C ARG A 31 -0.04 5.10 -12.30
N LYS A 32 0.96 5.86 -11.86
CA LYS A 32 1.62 6.86 -12.71
C LYS A 32 2.24 6.25 -13.97
N ARG A 33 2.80 5.05 -13.88
CA ARG A 33 3.44 4.38 -15.03
C ARG A 33 2.43 3.75 -16.01
N LYS A 34 1.38 3.10 -15.51
CA LYS A 34 0.42 2.34 -16.35
C LYS A 34 -0.87 3.10 -16.67
N HIS A 35 -1.29 4.00 -15.80
CA HIS A 35 -2.55 4.72 -15.86
C HIS A 35 -2.35 6.21 -15.53
N PRO A 36 -1.57 6.96 -16.34
CA PRO A 36 -1.24 8.37 -16.04
C PRO A 36 -2.45 9.31 -16.03
N ASN A 37 -3.55 8.93 -16.70
CA ASN A 37 -4.74 9.76 -16.87
C ASN A 37 -5.86 9.45 -15.87
N GLU A 38 -5.68 8.46 -14.98
CA GLU A 38 -6.70 8.08 -14.02
C GLU A 38 -6.41 8.68 -12.63
N PRO A 39 -7.45 9.02 -11.85
CA PRO A 39 -7.28 9.52 -10.50
C PRO A 39 -6.58 8.47 -9.62
N ILE A 40 -5.65 8.94 -8.80
CA ILE A 40 -4.91 8.12 -7.83
C ILE A 40 -5.66 8.22 -6.50
N MET A 41 -6.23 7.09 -6.05
CA MET A 41 -6.82 6.96 -4.71
C MET A 41 -5.86 7.45 -3.61
N SER A 42 -6.41 8.02 -2.55
CA SER A 42 -5.66 8.31 -1.32
C SER A 42 -5.19 7.04 -0.63
N GLU A 43 -4.23 7.16 0.31
CA GLU A 43 -3.68 6.01 1.03
C GLU A 43 -4.77 5.22 1.78
N LYS A 44 -5.71 5.92 2.43
CA LYS A 44 -6.83 5.27 3.15
C LYS A 44 -7.76 4.52 2.20
N GLU A 45 -8.15 5.16 1.09
CA GLU A 45 -9.02 4.55 0.09
C GLU A 45 -8.36 3.32 -0.53
N TYR A 46 -7.06 3.40 -0.82
CA TYR A 46 -6.30 2.26 -1.33
C TYR A 46 -6.31 1.07 -0.36
N TYR A 47 -6.14 1.31 0.95
CA TYR A 47 -6.21 0.22 1.93
C TYR A 47 -7.61 -0.36 2.07
N MET A 48 -8.65 0.47 2.09
CA MET A 48 -10.04 -0.03 2.13
C MET A 48 -10.38 -0.84 0.88
N TYR A 49 -9.96 -0.36 -0.30
CA TYR A 49 -10.08 -1.10 -1.55
C TYR A 49 -9.35 -2.44 -1.50
N ALA A 50 -8.11 -2.47 -0.99
CA ALA A 50 -7.34 -3.72 -0.88
C ALA A 50 -7.95 -4.71 0.11
N LEU A 51 -8.50 -4.24 1.23
CA LEU A 51 -9.22 -5.07 2.20
C LEU A 51 -10.50 -5.64 1.61
N LYS A 52 -11.28 -4.80 0.92
CA LYS A 52 -12.49 -5.21 0.23
C LYS A 52 -12.20 -6.25 -0.84
N GLU A 53 -11.21 -6.02 -1.70
CA GLU A 53 -10.79 -6.98 -2.73
C GLU A 53 -10.34 -8.33 -2.13
N ARG A 54 -9.65 -8.30 -0.98
CA ARG A 54 -9.13 -9.52 -0.34
C ARG A 54 -10.17 -10.32 0.45
N TYR A 55 -11.04 -9.65 1.20
CA TYR A 55 -11.92 -10.31 2.18
C TYR A 55 -13.40 -10.24 1.82
N GLU A 56 -13.85 -9.19 1.13
CA GLU A 56 -15.27 -8.93 0.88
C GLU A 56 -15.69 -9.21 -0.57
N SER A 57 -14.76 -9.26 -1.52
CA SER A 57 -15.09 -9.35 -2.95
C SER A 57 -15.80 -10.65 -3.33
N GLY A 58 -15.79 -11.67 -2.46
CA GLY A 58 -16.36 -13.00 -2.73
C GLY A 58 -15.68 -13.72 -3.91
N LYS A 59 -14.71 -13.07 -4.56
CA LYS A 59 -13.92 -13.65 -5.64
C LYS A 59 -12.96 -14.64 -5.00
N VAL A 60 -13.21 -15.91 -5.28
CA VAL A 60 -12.29 -16.98 -4.94
C VAL A 60 -11.04 -16.77 -5.80
N ASN A 61 -10.06 -16.05 -5.27
CA ASN A 61 -8.71 -15.95 -5.85
C ASN A 61 -7.91 -17.24 -5.61
N ARG A 62 -8.58 -18.38 -5.51
CA ARG A 62 -7.95 -19.69 -5.44
C ARG A 62 -7.88 -20.17 -6.88
N CYS A 63 -6.71 -20.05 -7.50
CA CYS A 63 -6.36 -21.06 -8.47
C CYS A 63 -6.37 -22.38 -7.70
N CYS A 64 -7.23 -23.30 -8.13
CA CYS A 64 -7.12 -24.70 -7.77
C CYS A 64 -5.69 -25.21 -7.98
#